data_AF-A0A518IQ10-F1
#
_entry.id   AF-A0A518IQ10-F1
#
_cell.length_a   1.000
_cell.length_b   1.000
_cell.length_c   1.000
_cell.angle_alpha   90.00
_cell.angle_beta   90.00
_cell.angle_gamma   90.00
#
_symmetry.space_group_name_H-M   'P 1'
#
loop_
_entity.id
_entity.type
_entity.pdbx_description
1 polymer ?
#
loop_
_entity_poly.entity_id
_entity_poly.type
_entity_poly.pdbx_seq_one_letter_code
_entity_poly.pdbx_strand_id
1 'polypeptide(L)'
;MGRRFVPLLLICATLSQSTNLLACPFCTAVSQTLRQEMASMDAVVVAEATEAIEPSDTGEVELTVKVVLKGEKLVKVDQRVKSIYFGKAEKGRRFMLTGVDPPELMWSSPLPLTERSEDYLLKLTKLPDDDVERLVFFQEFLEDEEDLLARDTYDEFAVAPYSAVKALGPKMHHDQLIEWIKDPEIASDRRRLYLTMLGVCGDKKDVPMLEAMLTSTQKSTRGGLDALIACYLTLNGAEGLPVVNKLFLDNKKAEYADTYAAIMALRFHGTETDVIPKEQLVSSLHHVLKRPQLADLVIPDLARWGDWSQIDALVELFKTAEAGNNWVRVPVINYLRACPLPEAAAALVELEKVDPAAVRRANTFFPVPAADAPKKDAETSQISDSAASGLVQVFDSGKPLAAATAALPQVGRSATAISAVNPLRLLFVSSITATSLTILIWLVISGGTLPAQT
;
A
#
# COMPACT_ATOMS: atom_id res chain seq x y z
N MET A 1 26.60 -52.17 -18.55
CA MET A 1 25.25 -52.55 -19.02
C MET A 1 24.26 -51.96 -18.02
N GLY A 2 23.34 -51.08 -18.45
CA GLY A 2 22.25 -50.56 -17.61
C GLY A 2 22.45 -49.19 -16.95
N ARG A 3 22.48 -48.11 -17.75
CA ARG A 3 22.25 -46.72 -17.29
C ARG A 3 20.78 -46.55 -16.90
N ARG A 4 20.51 -46.00 -15.71
CA ARG A 4 19.24 -45.30 -15.41
C ARG A 4 19.57 -43.97 -14.75
N PHE A 5 19.35 -42.91 -15.52
CA PHE A 5 19.36 -41.50 -15.11
C PHE A 5 18.10 -41.19 -14.30
N VAL A 6 18.24 -40.44 -13.21
CA VAL A 6 17.15 -39.65 -12.60
C VAL A 6 17.73 -38.27 -12.26
N PRO A 7 17.21 -37.16 -12.81
CA PRO A 7 17.74 -35.83 -12.56
C PRO A 7 17.20 -35.27 -11.23
N LEU A 8 18.09 -34.68 -10.42
CA LEU A 8 17.71 -33.96 -9.21
C LEU A 8 17.24 -32.56 -9.60
N LEU A 9 15.96 -32.28 -9.37
CA LEU A 9 15.34 -30.96 -9.55
C LEU A 9 15.88 -30.01 -8.46
N LEU A 10 16.68 -29.02 -8.84
CA LEU A 10 17.06 -27.90 -7.99
C LEU A 10 15.85 -26.96 -7.87
N ILE A 11 15.20 -26.94 -6.71
CA ILE A 11 14.24 -25.89 -6.36
C ILE A 11 15.05 -24.71 -5.84
N CYS A 12 15.32 -23.73 -6.71
CA CYS A 12 15.75 -22.40 -6.31
C CYS A 12 14.56 -21.71 -5.62
N ALA A 13 14.60 -21.62 -4.29
CA ALA A 13 13.74 -20.71 -3.55
C ALA A 13 14.22 -19.28 -3.80
N THR A 14 13.65 -18.61 -4.79
CA THR A 14 13.80 -17.17 -4.98
C THR A 14 13.14 -16.47 -3.79
N LEU A 15 13.95 -15.93 -2.88
CA LEU A 15 13.49 -14.91 -1.95
C LEU A 15 13.08 -13.69 -2.77
N SER A 16 11.79 -13.53 -3.00
CA SER A 16 11.22 -12.25 -3.41
C SER A 16 11.44 -11.27 -2.26
N GLN A 17 12.44 -10.41 -2.40
CA GLN A 17 12.53 -9.21 -1.59
C GLN A 17 11.33 -8.34 -1.98
N SER A 18 10.37 -8.20 -1.07
CA SER A 18 9.34 -7.17 -1.17
C SER A 18 10.03 -5.82 -1.03
N THR A 19 10.42 -5.21 -2.15
CA THR A 19 10.66 -3.77 -2.16
C THR A 19 9.32 -3.13 -1.81
N ASN A 20 9.21 -2.57 -0.61
CA ASN A 20 8.15 -1.64 -0.31
C ASN A 20 8.30 -0.48 -1.31
N LEU A 21 7.51 -0.50 -2.37
CA LEU A 21 7.33 0.64 -3.23
C LEU A 21 6.76 1.75 -2.34
N LEU A 22 7.58 2.79 -2.15
CA LEU A 22 7.23 4.00 -1.41
C LEU A 22 6.15 4.75 -2.19
N ALA A 23 4.90 4.31 -2.06
CA ALA A 23 3.75 5.03 -2.59
C ALA A 23 3.63 6.43 -1.95
N CYS A 24 2.92 7.34 -2.61
CA CYS A 24 2.61 8.66 -2.09
C CYS A 24 2.06 8.56 -0.64
N PRO A 25 2.71 9.19 0.36
CA PRO A 25 2.36 9.02 1.78
C PRO A 25 0.99 9.61 2.15
N PHE A 26 0.38 10.35 1.22
CA PHE A 26 -0.88 11.06 1.40
C PHE A 26 -2.04 10.42 0.62
N CYS A 27 -1.77 9.60 -0.39
CA CYS A 27 -2.79 9.18 -1.34
C CYS A 27 -3.67 8.04 -0.75
N THR A 28 -5.00 8.12 -0.93
CA THR A 28 -5.96 7.09 -0.49
C THR A 28 -5.87 5.83 -1.36
N ALA A 29 -6.59 4.75 -0.99
CA ALA A 29 -6.56 3.45 -1.67
C ALA A 29 -6.45 3.57 -3.19
N VAL A 30 -5.28 3.23 -3.71
CA VAL A 30 -4.93 3.39 -5.13
C VAL A 30 -5.45 2.18 -5.88
N SER A 31 -6.18 2.41 -6.97
CA SER A 31 -6.51 1.32 -7.89
C SER A 31 -5.26 0.96 -8.72
N GLN A 32 -5.31 -0.18 -9.40
CA GLN A 32 -4.27 -0.48 -10.36
C GLN A 32 -4.38 0.52 -11.52
N THR A 33 -3.27 1.21 -11.84
CA THR A 33 -3.21 2.11 -13.02
C THR A 33 -3.45 1.33 -14.30
N LEU A 34 -3.90 1.99 -15.38
CA LEU A 34 -4.07 1.37 -16.69
C LEU A 34 -2.76 0.78 -17.18
N ARG A 35 -1.61 1.43 -16.94
CA ARG A 35 -0.30 0.86 -17.28
C ARG A 35 -0.06 -0.45 -16.54
N GLN A 36 -0.31 -0.49 -15.22
CA GLN A 36 -0.14 -1.71 -14.44
C GLN A 36 -1.14 -2.79 -14.87
N GLU A 37 -2.39 -2.44 -15.17
CA GLU A 37 -3.40 -3.36 -15.66
C GLU A 37 -2.93 -3.99 -16.97
N MET A 38 -2.60 -3.16 -17.97
CA MET A 38 -2.08 -3.59 -19.27
C MET A 38 -0.81 -4.43 -19.14
N ALA A 39 0.09 -4.09 -18.22
CA ALA A 39 1.30 -4.85 -17.94
C ALA A 39 1.00 -6.25 -17.39
N SER A 40 -0.08 -6.42 -16.62
CA SER A 40 -0.47 -7.71 -16.04
C SER A 40 -1.23 -8.65 -16.98
N MET A 41 -1.70 -8.17 -18.13
CA MET A 41 -2.52 -8.94 -19.10
C MET A 41 -1.68 -9.61 -20.18
N ASP A 42 -2.14 -10.72 -20.77
CA ASP A 42 -1.43 -11.39 -21.88
C ASP A 42 -1.62 -10.65 -23.21
N ALA A 43 -2.81 -10.09 -23.43
CA ALA A 43 -3.13 -9.26 -24.60
C ALA A 43 -3.97 -8.03 -24.19
N VAL A 44 -3.76 -6.92 -24.89
CA VAL A 44 -4.57 -5.71 -24.76
C VAL A 44 -4.87 -5.19 -26.15
N VAL A 45 -6.15 -4.93 -26.43
CA VAL A 45 -6.60 -4.52 -27.77
C VAL A 45 -7.63 -3.41 -27.70
N VAL A 46 -7.71 -2.64 -28.78
CA VAL A 46 -8.87 -1.82 -29.11
C VAL A 46 -9.68 -2.55 -30.17
N ALA A 47 -10.93 -2.85 -29.87
CA ALA A 47 -11.84 -3.53 -30.79
C ALA A 47 -13.09 -2.69 -31.07
N GLU A 48 -13.70 -2.92 -32.22
CA GLU A 48 -14.82 -2.15 -32.76
C GLU A 48 -16.05 -3.03 -32.93
N ALA A 49 -17.21 -2.50 -32.58
CA ALA A 49 -18.49 -3.11 -32.87
C ALA A 49 -18.82 -2.94 -34.37
N THR A 50 -18.81 -4.03 -35.14
CA THR A 50 -19.11 -4.00 -36.58
C THR A 50 -20.58 -3.78 -36.90
N GLU A 51 -21.45 -4.04 -35.91
CA GLU A 51 -22.89 -3.83 -35.93
C GLU A 51 -23.31 -3.14 -34.63
N ALA A 52 -24.53 -2.60 -34.59
CA ALA A 52 -25.05 -2.03 -33.35
C ALA A 52 -25.28 -3.16 -32.32
N ILE A 53 -24.88 -2.90 -31.08
CA ILE A 53 -25.08 -3.81 -29.96
C ILE A 53 -26.34 -3.37 -29.21
N GLU A 54 -27.31 -4.26 -29.12
CA GLU A 54 -28.48 -4.11 -28.27
C GLU A 54 -28.35 -5.02 -27.04
N PRO A 55 -28.90 -4.62 -25.88
CA PRO A 55 -28.89 -5.45 -24.68
C PRO A 55 -29.51 -6.83 -24.94
N SER A 56 -28.89 -7.89 -24.43
CA SER A 56 -29.36 -9.27 -24.56
C SER A 56 -29.17 -10.03 -23.25
N ASP A 57 -29.89 -11.14 -23.09
CA ASP A 57 -29.85 -11.98 -21.87
C ASP A 57 -28.47 -12.62 -21.64
N THR A 58 -27.74 -12.96 -22.71
CA THR A 58 -26.39 -13.53 -22.61
C THR A 58 -25.30 -12.47 -22.57
N GLY A 59 -25.57 -11.28 -23.11
CA GLY A 59 -24.57 -10.22 -23.28
C GLY A 59 -23.45 -10.58 -24.25
N GLU A 60 -23.52 -11.69 -24.98
CA GLU A 60 -22.45 -12.10 -25.89
C GLU A 60 -22.37 -11.11 -27.07
N VAL A 61 -21.18 -10.53 -27.27
CA VAL A 61 -20.89 -9.60 -28.38
C VAL A 61 -19.67 -10.06 -29.15
N GLU A 62 -19.71 -9.90 -30.47
CA GLU A 62 -18.57 -10.12 -31.35
C GLU A 62 -17.99 -8.77 -31.76
N LEU A 63 -16.70 -8.56 -31.48
CA LEU A 63 -15.98 -7.32 -31.78
C LEU A 63 -14.82 -7.64 -32.72
N THR A 64 -14.46 -6.69 -33.57
CA THR A 64 -13.30 -6.84 -34.47
C THR A 64 -12.14 -6.01 -33.96
N VAL A 65 -11.00 -6.66 -33.73
CA VAL A 65 -9.76 -6.01 -33.27
C VAL A 65 -9.29 -5.00 -34.32
N LYS A 66 -9.10 -3.75 -33.91
CA LYS A 66 -8.58 -2.66 -34.78
C LYS A 66 -7.16 -2.26 -34.41
N VAL A 67 -6.82 -2.31 -33.13
CA VAL A 67 -5.46 -2.05 -32.67
C VAL A 67 -5.06 -3.10 -31.64
N VAL A 68 -3.81 -3.56 -31.73
CA VAL A 68 -3.18 -4.39 -30.69
C VAL A 68 -2.22 -3.49 -29.93
N LEU A 69 -2.51 -3.26 -28.65
CA LEU A 69 -1.67 -2.47 -27.73
C LEU A 69 -0.62 -3.35 -27.04
N LYS A 70 -0.91 -4.65 -26.89
CA LYS A 70 -0.01 -5.68 -26.36
C LYS A 70 -0.45 -7.06 -26.83
N GLY A 71 0.51 -7.95 -27.10
CA GLY A 71 0.22 -9.37 -27.36
C GLY A 71 0.11 -9.71 -28.85
N GLU A 72 0.91 -9.08 -29.69
CA GLU A 72 0.95 -9.22 -31.16
C GLU A 72 1.23 -10.65 -31.63
N LYS A 73 1.79 -11.49 -30.74
CA LYS A 73 2.01 -12.93 -30.99
C LYS A 73 0.76 -13.78 -30.74
N LEU A 74 -0.20 -13.25 -29.98
CA LEU A 74 -1.41 -13.94 -29.54
C LEU A 74 -2.64 -13.50 -30.34
N VAL A 75 -2.70 -12.23 -30.75
CA VAL A 75 -3.86 -11.62 -31.41
C VAL A 75 -3.42 -10.74 -32.58
N LYS A 76 -4.24 -10.71 -33.63
CA LYS A 76 -3.98 -9.92 -34.84
C LYS A 76 -5.07 -8.88 -35.08
N VAL A 77 -4.70 -7.82 -35.79
CA VAL A 77 -5.66 -6.86 -36.35
C VAL A 77 -6.64 -7.60 -37.28
N ASP A 78 -7.90 -7.16 -37.25
CA ASP A 78 -9.07 -7.75 -37.92
C ASP A 78 -9.49 -9.14 -37.44
N GLN A 79 -8.87 -9.66 -36.37
CA GLN A 79 -9.38 -10.84 -35.67
C GLN A 79 -10.70 -10.51 -34.98
N ARG A 80 -11.66 -11.43 -35.07
CA ARG A 80 -12.90 -11.34 -34.30
C ARG A 80 -12.71 -11.96 -32.93
N VAL A 81 -13.18 -11.26 -31.90
CA VAL A 81 -13.13 -11.69 -30.51
C VAL A 81 -14.53 -11.65 -29.93
N LYS A 82 -14.82 -12.62 -29.05
CA LYS A 82 -16.09 -12.69 -28.32
C LYS A 82 -15.86 -12.22 -26.90
N SER A 83 -16.77 -11.39 -26.41
CA SER A 83 -16.78 -10.94 -25.01
C SER A 83 -18.21 -10.77 -24.51
N ILE A 84 -18.37 -10.42 -23.24
CA ILE A 84 -19.65 -10.19 -22.58
C ILE A 84 -19.83 -8.69 -22.31
N TYR A 85 -20.85 -8.10 -22.92
CA TYR A 85 -21.26 -6.71 -22.76
C TYR A 85 -22.79 -6.62 -22.70
N PHE A 86 -23.31 -6.13 -21.57
CA PHE A 86 -24.76 -5.97 -21.35
C PHE A 86 -25.28 -4.57 -21.73
N GLY A 87 -24.39 -3.68 -22.16
CA GLY A 87 -24.76 -2.33 -22.56
C GLY A 87 -25.28 -2.24 -24.00
N LYS A 88 -25.63 -1.01 -24.40
CA LYS A 88 -25.96 -0.66 -25.78
C LYS A 88 -24.80 0.07 -26.43
N ALA A 89 -24.52 -0.19 -27.69
CA ALA A 89 -23.53 0.56 -28.45
C ALA A 89 -23.90 0.70 -29.93
N GLU A 90 -23.55 1.82 -30.51
CA GLU A 90 -23.73 2.04 -31.94
C GLU A 90 -22.67 1.30 -32.76
N LYS A 91 -22.99 1.02 -34.02
CA LYS A 91 -22.01 0.50 -34.98
C LYS A 91 -20.83 1.47 -35.07
N GLY A 92 -19.61 0.92 -35.04
CA GLY A 92 -18.37 1.68 -35.07
C GLY A 92 -17.89 2.12 -33.68
N ARG A 93 -18.64 1.85 -32.60
CA ARG A 93 -18.17 2.12 -31.24
C ARG A 93 -16.94 1.27 -30.94
N ARG A 94 -15.93 1.91 -30.35
CA ARG A 94 -14.67 1.27 -29.94
C ARG A 94 -14.63 0.99 -28.45
N PHE A 95 -13.88 -0.06 -28.11
CA PHE A 95 -13.73 -0.57 -26.76
C PHE A 95 -12.29 -1.01 -26.52
N MET A 96 -11.81 -0.83 -25.30
CA MET A 96 -10.63 -1.53 -24.79
C MET A 96 -11.06 -2.91 -24.28
N LEU A 97 -10.28 -3.93 -24.62
CA LEU A 97 -10.39 -5.27 -24.04
C LEU A 97 -9.01 -5.74 -23.58
N THR A 98 -9.03 -6.46 -22.47
CA THR A 98 -7.88 -7.14 -21.89
C THR A 98 -8.11 -8.64 -21.94
N GLY A 99 -7.07 -9.40 -22.29
CA GLY A 99 -7.12 -10.85 -22.48
C GLY A 99 -6.08 -11.57 -21.64
N VAL A 100 -6.47 -12.71 -21.07
CA VAL A 100 -5.61 -13.58 -20.24
C VAL A 100 -5.75 -15.06 -20.64
N ASP A 101 -4.82 -15.89 -20.19
CA ASP A 101 -4.86 -17.37 -20.29
C ASP A 101 -4.67 -17.92 -21.72
N PRO A 102 -3.50 -17.68 -22.36
CA PRO A 102 -3.19 -18.26 -23.66
C PRO A 102 -3.15 -19.81 -23.61
N PRO A 103 -3.50 -20.50 -24.71
CA PRO A 103 -3.67 -19.97 -26.06
C PRO A 103 -5.09 -19.46 -26.38
N GLU A 104 -6.09 -19.82 -25.58
CA GLU A 104 -7.49 -19.41 -25.78
C GLU A 104 -7.82 -18.25 -24.84
N LEU A 105 -7.54 -17.03 -25.32
CA LEU A 105 -7.67 -15.84 -24.49
C LEU A 105 -9.10 -15.63 -23.99
N MET A 106 -9.22 -15.47 -22.68
CA MET A 106 -10.43 -15.03 -21.99
C MET A 106 -10.46 -13.50 -21.95
N TRP A 107 -11.45 -12.91 -22.61
CA TRP A 107 -11.57 -11.46 -22.76
C TRP A 107 -12.41 -10.82 -21.64
N SER A 108 -11.96 -9.67 -21.16
CA SER A 108 -12.70 -8.83 -20.21
C SER A 108 -13.93 -8.19 -20.83
N SER A 109 -14.86 -7.75 -19.97
CA SER A 109 -16.00 -6.93 -20.36
C SER A 109 -15.51 -5.67 -21.10
N PRO A 110 -16.02 -5.37 -22.31
CA PRO A 110 -15.53 -4.25 -23.12
C PRO A 110 -15.69 -2.91 -22.39
N LEU A 111 -14.59 -2.15 -22.28
CA LEU A 111 -14.60 -0.79 -21.75
C LEU A 111 -14.80 0.21 -22.90
N PRO A 112 -15.92 0.95 -22.96
CA PRO A 112 -16.18 1.87 -24.07
C PRO A 112 -15.14 2.99 -24.15
N LEU A 113 -14.66 3.27 -25.36
CA LEU A 113 -13.68 4.34 -25.61
C LEU A 113 -14.27 5.46 -26.46
N THR A 114 -13.86 6.67 -26.16
CA THR A 114 -13.91 7.83 -27.06
C THR A 114 -12.64 7.85 -27.91
N GLU A 115 -12.58 8.72 -28.92
CA GLU A 115 -11.34 8.94 -29.68
C GLU A 115 -10.20 9.45 -28.78
N ARG A 116 -10.53 10.27 -27.77
CA ARG A 116 -9.55 10.83 -26.82
C ARG A 116 -8.97 9.75 -25.90
N SER A 117 -9.81 8.88 -25.33
CA SER A 117 -9.33 7.78 -24.50
C SER A 117 -8.57 6.72 -25.30
N GLU A 118 -8.93 6.47 -26.56
CA GLU A 118 -8.12 5.62 -27.44
C GLU A 118 -6.73 6.24 -27.70
N ASP A 119 -6.65 7.52 -28.05
CA ASP A 119 -5.38 8.22 -28.25
C ASP A 119 -4.51 8.22 -26.99
N TYR A 120 -5.14 8.40 -25.82
CA TYR A 120 -4.47 8.28 -24.52
C TYR A 120 -3.83 6.90 -24.33
N LEU A 121 -4.59 5.81 -24.54
CA LEU A 121 -4.08 4.44 -24.43
C LEU A 121 -2.91 4.18 -25.40
N LEU A 122 -3.00 4.70 -26.62
CA LEU A 122 -1.92 4.61 -27.61
C LEU A 122 -0.65 5.33 -27.14
N LYS A 123 -0.79 6.49 -26.49
CA LYS A 123 0.35 7.21 -25.90
C LYS A 123 0.94 6.47 -24.72
N LEU A 124 0.13 5.84 -23.86
CA LEU A 124 0.61 5.02 -22.74
C LEU A 124 1.58 3.94 -23.18
N THR A 125 1.30 3.23 -24.29
CA THR A 125 2.20 2.18 -24.80
C THR A 125 3.57 2.68 -25.25
N LYS A 126 3.72 3.99 -25.45
CA LYS A 126 4.94 4.63 -25.94
C LYS A 126 5.69 5.37 -24.84
N LEU A 127 5.13 5.47 -23.64
CA LEU A 127 5.79 6.14 -22.53
C LEU A 127 7.04 5.36 -22.12
N PRO A 128 8.15 6.07 -21.84
CA PRO A 128 9.37 5.43 -21.39
C PRO A 128 9.21 4.87 -19.97
N ASP A 129 10.18 4.04 -19.56
CA ASP A 129 10.31 3.58 -18.18
C ASP A 129 11.08 4.58 -17.31
N ASP A 130 10.63 5.83 -17.36
CA ASP A 130 11.12 6.93 -16.54
C ASP A 130 9.94 7.59 -15.82
N ASP A 131 10.00 7.63 -14.48
CA ASP A 131 8.90 8.13 -13.66
C ASP A 131 8.64 9.62 -13.89
N VAL A 132 9.67 10.44 -14.12
CA VAL A 132 9.49 11.88 -14.26
C VAL A 132 8.87 12.21 -15.62
N GLU A 133 9.35 11.61 -16.70
CA GLU A 133 8.78 11.80 -18.04
C GLU A 133 7.32 11.32 -18.11
N ARG A 134 6.99 10.24 -17.40
CA ARG A 134 5.59 9.79 -17.23
C ARG A 134 4.75 10.82 -16.49
N LEU A 135 5.22 11.33 -15.36
CA LEU A 135 4.45 12.32 -14.60
C LEU A 135 4.27 13.65 -15.35
N VAL A 136 5.24 14.04 -16.21
CA VAL A 136 5.06 15.17 -17.14
C VAL A 136 3.90 14.92 -18.10
N PHE A 137 3.71 13.68 -18.56
CA PHE A 137 2.57 13.33 -19.39
C PHE A 137 1.26 13.30 -18.59
N PHE A 138 1.26 12.69 -17.40
CA PHE A 138 0.03 12.51 -16.61
C PHE A 138 -0.53 13.80 -16.03
N GLN A 139 0.30 14.82 -15.74
CA GLN A 139 -0.21 16.08 -15.18
C GLN A 139 -1.21 16.80 -16.09
N GLU A 140 -1.13 16.55 -17.41
CA GLU A 140 -2.00 17.16 -18.41
C GLU A 140 -3.48 16.70 -18.31
N PHE A 141 -3.75 15.66 -17.51
CA PHE A 141 -5.05 15.00 -17.45
C PHE A 141 -5.63 14.89 -16.03
N LEU A 142 -4.99 15.52 -15.03
CA LEU A 142 -5.39 15.38 -13.62
C LEU A 142 -6.86 15.75 -13.39
N GLU A 143 -7.40 16.76 -14.05
CA GLU A 143 -8.84 17.12 -14.03
C GLU A 143 -9.46 17.03 -15.44
N ASP A 144 -9.14 15.98 -16.20
CA ASP A 144 -9.74 15.77 -17.51
C ASP A 144 -11.26 15.53 -17.41
N GLU A 145 -12.03 15.99 -18.41
CA GLU A 145 -13.48 15.76 -18.48
C GLU A 145 -13.83 14.28 -18.62
N GLU A 146 -12.91 13.47 -19.17
CA GLU A 146 -13.06 12.02 -19.21
C GLU A 146 -12.56 11.38 -17.91
N ASP A 147 -13.52 10.89 -17.11
CA ASP A 147 -13.28 10.16 -15.85
C ASP A 147 -12.17 9.10 -15.93
N LEU A 148 -12.06 8.39 -17.06
CA LEU A 148 -11.04 7.35 -17.25
C LEU A 148 -9.63 7.93 -17.15
N LEU A 149 -9.39 9.06 -17.82
CA LEU A 149 -8.09 9.73 -17.87
C LEU A 149 -7.79 10.41 -16.53
N ALA A 150 -8.77 11.13 -15.98
CA ALA A 150 -8.62 11.82 -14.71
C ALA A 150 -8.36 10.87 -13.53
N ARG A 151 -8.96 9.67 -13.54
CA ARG A 151 -8.71 8.64 -12.51
C ARG A 151 -7.35 7.97 -12.69
N ASP A 152 -7.03 7.54 -13.91
CA ASP A 152 -5.75 6.87 -14.19
C ASP A 152 -4.58 7.79 -13.82
N THR A 153 -4.65 9.07 -14.19
CA THR A 153 -3.58 10.03 -13.89
C THR A 153 -3.44 10.33 -12.40
N TYR A 154 -4.56 10.42 -11.67
CA TYR A 154 -4.50 10.48 -10.21
C TYR A 154 -3.80 9.25 -9.63
N ASP A 155 -4.18 8.03 -10.06
CA ASP A 155 -3.59 6.78 -9.58
C ASP A 155 -2.08 6.70 -9.92
N GLU A 156 -1.67 7.20 -11.08
CA GLU A 156 -0.27 7.28 -11.51
C GLU A 156 0.57 8.19 -10.60
N PHE A 157 0.03 9.35 -10.21
CA PHE A 157 0.66 10.19 -9.19
C PHE A 157 0.65 9.54 -7.79
N ALA A 158 -0.41 8.80 -7.46
CA ALA A 158 -0.56 8.17 -6.16
C ALA A 158 0.42 7.01 -5.94
N VAL A 159 0.75 6.23 -6.98
CA VAL A 159 1.77 5.18 -6.88
C VAL A 159 3.20 5.69 -7.08
N ALA A 160 3.38 6.92 -7.57
CA ALA A 160 4.71 7.45 -7.87
C ALA A 160 5.56 7.63 -6.59
N PRO A 161 6.85 7.26 -6.64
CA PRO A 161 7.78 7.58 -5.57
C PRO A 161 7.85 9.08 -5.34
N TYR A 162 7.87 9.52 -4.08
CA TYR A 162 7.94 10.95 -3.75
C TYR A 162 9.21 11.62 -4.32
N SER A 163 10.30 10.89 -4.51
CA SER A 163 11.50 11.37 -5.21
C SER A 163 11.24 11.77 -6.67
N ALA A 164 10.39 11.03 -7.39
CA ALA A 164 10.01 11.36 -8.76
C ALA A 164 9.11 12.60 -8.80
N VAL A 165 8.15 12.70 -7.86
CA VAL A 165 7.30 13.90 -7.70
C VAL A 165 8.17 15.13 -7.41
N LYS A 166 9.19 15.01 -6.54
CA LYS A 166 10.16 16.09 -6.30
C LYS A 166 10.92 16.49 -7.56
N ALA A 167 11.40 15.50 -8.34
CA ALA A 167 12.15 15.74 -9.56
C ALA A 167 11.30 16.39 -10.68
N LEU A 168 9.98 16.18 -10.67
CA LEU A 168 9.03 16.84 -11.57
C LEU A 168 8.88 18.34 -11.31
N GLY A 169 9.18 18.83 -10.10
CA GLY A 169 8.93 20.20 -9.64
C GLY A 169 9.13 21.32 -10.68
N PRO A 170 10.29 21.40 -11.38
CA PRO A 170 10.55 22.46 -12.37
C PRO A 170 9.60 22.48 -13.58
N LYS A 171 8.84 21.39 -13.81
CA LYS A 171 7.91 21.22 -14.93
C LYS A 171 6.44 21.22 -14.50
N MET A 172 6.16 21.37 -13.20
CA MET A 172 4.79 21.37 -12.68
C MET A 172 4.03 22.64 -13.05
N HIS A 173 2.74 22.52 -13.32
CA HIS A 173 1.84 23.64 -13.59
C HIS A 173 1.40 24.36 -12.30
N HIS A 174 2.31 25.15 -11.72
CA HIS A 174 2.08 25.87 -10.47
C HIS A 174 0.74 26.61 -10.39
N ASP A 175 0.44 27.47 -11.37
CA ASP A 175 -0.74 28.34 -11.33
C ASP A 175 -2.05 27.54 -11.42
N GLN A 176 -2.04 26.44 -12.16
CA GLN A 176 -3.17 25.52 -12.27
C GLN A 176 -3.43 24.78 -10.95
N LEU A 177 -2.37 24.34 -10.27
CA LEU A 177 -2.49 23.75 -8.93
C LEU A 177 -3.10 24.74 -7.93
N ILE A 178 -2.68 26.01 -7.97
CA ILE A 178 -3.24 27.07 -7.12
C ILE A 178 -4.73 27.28 -7.40
N GLU A 179 -5.15 27.24 -8.66
CA GLU A 179 -6.57 27.34 -9.05
C GLU A 179 -7.37 26.18 -8.46
N TRP A 180 -6.95 24.94 -8.69
CA TRP A 180 -7.65 23.75 -8.17
C TRP A 180 -7.67 23.67 -6.65
N ILE A 181 -6.58 24.04 -5.97
CA ILE A 181 -6.53 24.03 -4.49
C ILE A 181 -7.56 24.97 -3.87
N LYS A 182 -7.81 26.11 -4.53
CA LYS A 182 -8.77 27.14 -4.07
C LYS A 182 -10.21 26.79 -4.41
N ASP A 183 -10.44 25.88 -5.34
CA ASP A 183 -11.79 25.46 -5.72
C ASP A 183 -12.48 24.73 -4.56
N PRO A 184 -13.63 25.21 -4.04
CA PRO A 184 -14.37 24.54 -2.99
C PRO A 184 -14.99 23.20 -3.43
N GLU A 185 -15.19 22.99 -4.73
CA GLU A 185 -15.83 21.78 -5.29
C GLU A 185 -14.82 20.66 -5.60
N ILE A 186 -13.51 20.96 -5.57
CA ILE A 186 -12.49 19.94 -5.77
C ILE A 186 -12.60 18.86 -4.69
N ALA A 187 -12.51 17.59 -5.11
CA ALA A 187 -12.57 16.48 -4.18
C ALA A 187 -11.35 16.52 -3.21
N SER A 188 -11.55 16.05 -1.99
CA SER A 188 -10.54 16.18 -0.92
C SER A 188 -9.26 15.38 -1.17
N ASP A 189 -9.38 14.23 -1.84
CA ASP A 189 -8.28 13.39 -2.31
C ASP A 189 -7.47 14.08 -3.43
N ARG A 190 -8.16 14.68 -4.40
CA ARG A 190 -7.55 15.50 -5.46
C ARG A 190 -6.81 16.71 -4.89
N ARG A 191 -7.44 17.46 -3.98
CA ARG A 191 -6.78 18.59 -3.29
C ARG A 191 -5.52 18.16 -2.56
N ARG A 192 -5.55 16.99 -1.93
CA ARG A 192 -4.41 16.46 -1.19
C ARG A 192 -3.21 16.21 -2.11
N LEU A 193 -3.44 15.65 -3.30
CA LEU A 193 -2.40 15.52 -4.32
C LEU A 193 -1.86 16.89 -4.75
N TYR A 194 -2.75 17.85 -5.04
CA TYR A 194 -2.33 19.18 -5.50
C TYR A 194 -1.55 19.96 -4.46
N LEU A 195 -1.91 19.87 -3.18
CA LEU A 195 -1.13 20.44 -2.08
C LEU A 195 0.26 19.78 -1.96
N THR A 196 0.35 18.47 -2.21
CA THR A 196 1.63 17.75 -2.22
C THR A 196 2.51 18.24 -3.38
N MET A 197 1.93 18.41 -4.57
CA MET A 197 2.63 18.96 -5.75
C MET A 197 3.04 20.42 -5.53
N LEU A 198 2.16 21.25 -4.96
CA LEU A 198 2.47 22.64 -4.62
C LEU A 198 3.60 22.73 -3.58
N GLY A 199 3.68 21.78 -2.64
CA GLY A 199 4.83 21.69 -1.73
C GLY A 199 6.17 21.49 -2.45
N VAL A 200 6.16 20.94 -3.67
CA VAL A 200 7.35 20.74 -4.50
C VAL A 200 7.67 21.95 -5.38
N CYS A 201 6.68 22.51 -6.07
CA CYS A 201 6.90 23.58 -7.06
C CYS A 201 6.59 25.00 -6.57
N GLY A 202 5.94 25.13 -5.40
CA GLY A 202 5.54 26.41 -4.80
C GLY A 202 6.69 27.14 -4.10
N ASP A 203 6.40 28.36 -3.65
CA ASP A 203 7.36 29.19 -2.94
C ASP A 203 6.73 29.98 -1.77
N LYS A 204 7.52 30.83 -1.11
CA LYS A 204 7.07 31.63 0.05
C LYS A 204 5.88 32.55 -0.25
N LYS A 205 5.57 32.86 -1.52
CA LYS A 205 4.41 33.67 -1.92
C LYS A 205 3.08 32.94 -1.74
N ASP A 206 3.10 31.61 -1.68
CA ASP A 206 1.88 30.79 -1.50
C ASP A 206 1.50 30.63 -0.02
N VAL A 207 2.46 30.87 0.88
CA VAL A 207 2.27 30.71 2.35
C VAL A 207 1.07 31.49 2.89
N PRO A 208 0.81 32.77 2.53
CA PRO A 208 -0.36 33.49 3.01
C PRO A 208 -1.69 32.83 2.64
N MET A 209 -1.76 32.21 1.46
CA MET A 209 -2.96 31.49 1.00
C MET A 209 -3.17 30.22 1.83
N LEU A 210 -2.10 29.44 2.03
CA LEU A 210 -2.14 28.20 2.83
C LEU A 210 -2.50 28.49 4.30
N GLU A 211 -1.94 29.56 4.88
CA GLU A 211 -2.27 29.97 6.26
C GLU A 211 -3.73 30.42 6.40
N ALA A 212 -4.26 31.14 5.42
CA ALA A 212 -5.67 31.50 5.38
C ALA A 212 -6.58 30.26 5.32
N MET A 213 -6.19 29.23 4.57
CA MET A 213 -6.91 27.95 4.54
C MET A 213 -6.85 27.22 5.88
N LEU A 214 -5.67 27.16 6.52
CA LEU A 214 -5.49 26.52 7.84
C LEU A 214 -6.35 27.15 8.94
N THR A 215 -6.57 28.46 8.87
CA THR A 215 -7.36 29.22 9.84
C THR A 215 -8.87 29.24 9.53
N SER A 216 -9.28 28.75 8.35
CA SER A 216 -10.69 28.66 7.97
C SER A 216 -11.45 27.64 8.81
N THR A 217 -12.68 27.98 9.21
CA THR A 217 -13.60 27.04 9.87
C THR A 217 -14.40 26.19 8.89
N GLN A 218 -14.36 26.51 7.60
CA GLN A 218 -15.11 25.80 6.57
C GLN A 218 -14.46 24.45 6.25
N LYS A 219 -15.23 23.36 6.31
CA LYS A 219 -14.74 22.00 5.99
C LYS A 219 -14.30 21.88 4.53
N SER A 220 -15.03 22.52 3.61
CA SER A 220 -14.68 22.56 2.19
C SER A 220 -13.31 23.20 1.95
N THR A 221 -12.86 24.16 2.77
CA THR A 221 -11.52 24.76 2.65
C THR A 221 -10.40 23.88 3.22
N ARG A 222 -10.71 23.04 4.22
CA ARG A 222 -9.71 22.20 4.93
C ARG A 222 -9.67 20.74 4.46
N GLY A 223 -10.28 20.42 3.32
CA GLY A 223 -10.14 19.08 2.71
C GLY A 223 -8.66 18.76 2.44
N GLY A 224 -8.21 17.57 2.84
CA GLY A 224 -6.79 17.20 2.76
C GLY A 224 -5.88 17.93 3.75
N LEU A 225 -6.36 18.21 4.98
CA LEU A 225 -5.66 19.01 6.00
C LEU A 225 -4.22 18.56 6.28
N ASP A 226 -3.93 17.27 6.22
CA ASP A 226 -2.59 16.70 6.36
C ASP A 226 -1.63 17.23 5.29
N ALA A 227 -2.02 17.13 4.02
CA ALA A 227 -1.23 17.69 2.92
C ALA A 227 -1.21 19.23 2.96
N LEU A 228 -2.26 19.89 3.45
CA LEU A 228 -2.28 21.34 3.62
C LEU A 228 -1.23 21.80 4.64
N ILE A 229 -1.18 21.15 5.80
CA ILE A 229 -0.17 21.43 6.84
C ILE A 229 1.22 21.10 6.30
N ALA A 230 1.40 19.97 5.62
CA ALA A 230 2.69 19.58 5.05
C ALA A 230 3.16 20.57 3.97
N CYS A 231 2.28 21.01 3.08
CA CYS A 231 2.58 22.03 2.07
C CYS A 231 2.99 23.35 2.73
N TYR A 232 2.19 23.83 3.70
CA TYR A 232 2.49 25.04 4.46
C TYR A 232 3.85 24.97 5.16
N LEU A 233 4.16 23.86 5.83
CA LEU A 233 5.44 23.66 6.51
C LEU A 233 6.60 23.45 5.54
N THR A 234 6.38 22.87 4.35
CA THR A 234 7.40 22.77 3.30
C THR A 234 7.82 24.15 2.82
N LEU A 235 6.84 25.02 2.55
CA LEU A 235 7.11 26.36 2.01
C LEU A 235 7.52 27.36 3.09
N ASN A 236 7.02 27.20 4.32
CA ASN A 236 7.31 28.12 5.42
C ASN A 236 8.47 27.68 6.33
N GLY A 237 8.82 26.40 6.31
CA GLY A 237 9.82 25.80 7.19
C GLY A 237 9.39 25.81 8.66
N ALA A 238 10.39 25.77 9.55
CA ALA A 238 10.22 25.78 10.99
C ALA A 238 9.38 26.96 11.53
N GLU A 239 9.40 28.11 10.84
CA GLU A 239 8.63 29.31 11.21
C GLU A 239 7.11 29.07 11.19
N GLY A 240 6.64 28.03 10.48
CA GLY A 240 5.24 27.65 10.44
C GLY A 240 4.77 26.80 11.63
N LEU A 241 5.69 26.15 12.37
CA LEU A 241 5.33 25.26 13.48
C LEU A 241 4.48 25.93 14.57
N PRO A 242 4.73 27.19 14.99
CA PRO A 242 3.89 27.86 15.98
C PRO A 242 2.41 27.93 15.58
N VAL A 243 2.10 28.14 14.30
CA VAL A 243 0.72 28.17 13.79
C VAL A 243 0.08 26.78 13.89
N VAL A 244 0.79 25.74 13.42
CA VAL A 244 0.33 24.35 13.47
C VAL A 244 0.12 23.88 14.92
N ASN A 245 1.06 24.21 15.81
CA ASN A 245 0.98 23.89 17.23
C ASN A 245 -0.25 24.53 17.86
N LYS A 246 -0.45 25.84 17.63
CA LYS A 246 -1.57 26.59 18.17
C LYS A 246 -2.91 26.10 17.67
N LEU A 247 -3.03 25.71 16.40
CA LEU A 247 -4.30 25.32 15.81
C LEU A 247 -4.67 23.87 16.14
N PHE A 248 -3.71 22.94 16.10
CA PHE A 248 -4.00 21.51 16.03
C PHE A 248 -3.35 20.67 17.13
N LEU A 249 -2.12 20.96 17.55
CA LEU A 249 -1.38 20.09 18.48
C LEU A 249 -1.61 20.47 19.95
N ASP A 250 -1.39 21.74 20.31
CA ASP A 250 -1.57 22.27 21.68
C ASP A 250 -3.04 22.65 21.96
N ASN A 251 -3.85 22.79 20.91
CA ASN A 251 -5.27 23.08 21.02
C ASN A 251 -6.06 21.86 21.52
N LYS A 252 -6.34 21.81 22.82
CA LYS A 252 -7.13 20.74 23.44
C LYS A 252 -8.57 20.63 22.91
N LYS A 253 -9.07 21.64 22.18
CA LYS A 253 -10.40 21.62 21.54
C LYS A 253 -10.36 21.20 20.07
N ALA A 254 -9.17 21.02 19.48
CA ALA A 254 -9.07 20.52 18.11
C ALA A 254 -9.66 19.11 18.01
N GLU A 255 -10.39 18.85 16.93
CA GLU A 255 -10.96 17.53 16.67
C GLU A 255 -9.85 16.47 16.56
N TYR A 256 -10.20 15.21 16.84
CA TYR A 256 -9.28 14.08 16.73
C TYR A 256 -8.65 14.04 15.33
N ALA A 257 -9.49 14.12 14.28
CA ALA A 257 -9.07 14.04 12.89
C ALA A 257 -8.10 15.17 12.52
N ASP A 258 -8.34 16.40 13.00
CA ASP A 258 -7.47 17.54 12.76
C ASP A 258 -6.10 17.38 13.42
N THR A 259 -6.09 16.88 14.66
CA THR A 259 -4.83 16.62 15.39
C THR A 259 -4.06 15.48 14.72
N TYR A 260 -4.75 14.42 14.30
CA TYR A 260 -4.16 13.31 13.57
C TYR A 260 -3.55 13.76 12.24
N ALA A 261 -4.25 14.61 11.48
CA ALA A 261 -3.73 15.19 10.24
C ALA A 261 -2.44 15.98 10.46
N ALA A 262 -2.38 16.79 11.53
CA ALA A 262 -1.15 17.51 11.89
C ALA A 262 0.01 16.56 12.26
N ILE A 263 -0.27 15.47 12.99
CA ILE A 263 0.75 14.44 13.30
C ILE A 263 1.27 13.79 12.01
N MET A 264 0.39 13.45 11.07
CA MET A 264 0.78 12.88 9.78
C MET A 264 1.66 13.82 8.96
N ALA A 265 1.34 15.12 8.94
CA ALA A 265 2.16 16.13 8.28
C ALA A 265 3.57 16.23 8.90
N LEU A 266 3.67 16.26 10.24
CA LEU A 266 4.97 16.28 10.93
C LEU A 266 5.76 14.99 10.68
N ARG A 267 5.09 13.83 10.63
CA ARG A 267 5.73 12.54 10.31
C ARG A 267 6.28 12.52 8.89
N PHE A 268 5.54 13.05 7.93
CA PHE A 268 6.02 13.26 6.57
C PHE A 268 7.29 14.11 6.58
N HIS A 269 7.29 15.25 7.28
CA HIS A 269 8.47 16.09 7.36
C HIS A 269 9.68 15.42 8.00
N GLY A 270 9.49 14.59 9.02
CA GLY A 270 10.59 13.88 9.67
C GLY A 270 11.08 12.64 8.90
N THR A 271 10.43 12.27 7.80
CA THR A 271 10.71 11.05 7.01
C THR A 271 11.14 11.36 5.58
N GLU A 272 10.44 12.26 4.89
CA GLU A 272 10.54 12.48 3.43
C GLU A 272 11.32 13.76 3.05
N THR A 273 11.56 14.64 4.02
CA THR A 273 12.13 15.98 3.81
C THR A 273 13.17 16.33 4.87
N ASP A 274 14.04 17.28 4.58
CA ASP A 274 14.99 17.87 5.54
C ASP A 274 14.72 19.37 5.79
N VAL A 275 13.52 19.85 5.46
CA VAL A 275 13.14 21.27 5.55
C VAL A 275 13.06 21.76 7.01
N ILE A 276 12.66 20.88 7.92
CA ILE A 276 12.50 21.19 9.34
C ILE A 276 13.38 20.23 10.15
N PRO A 277 14.26 20.74 11.04
CA PRO A 277 15.05 19.89 11.92
C PRO A 277 14.17 18.98 12.79
N LYS A 278 14.56 17.71 12.93
CA LYS A 278 13.80 16.70 13.67
C LYS A 278 13.55 17.11 15.12
N GLU A 279 14.49 17.81 15.74
CA GLU A 279 14.38 18.31 17.11
C GLU A 279 13.19 19.27 17.26
N GLN A 280 12.91 20.09 16.25
CA GLN A 280 11.78 21.01 16.26
C GLN A 280 10.45 20.28 16.01
N LEU A 281 10.44 19.29 15.11
CA LEU A 281 9.27 18.42 14.88
C LEU A 281 8.90 17.66 16.17
N VAL A 282 9.89 17.05 16.82
CA VAL A 282 9.73 16.35 18.11
C VAL A 282 9.18 17.30 19.19
N SER A 283 9.73 18.51 19.30
CA SER A 283 9.23 19.50 20.25
C SER A 283 7.75 19.84 20.01
N SER A 284 7.31 19.87 18.75
CA SER A 284 5.89 20.03 18.43
C SER A 284 5.05 18.82 18.84
N LEU A 285 5.55 17.59 18.64
CA LEU A 285 4.85 16.36 19.06
C LEU A 285 4.70 16.23 20.58
N HIS A 286 5.58 16.85 21.38
CA HIS A 286 5.44 16.89 22.85
C HIS A 286 4.13 17.53 23.32
N HIS A 287 3.55 18.45 22.55
CA HIS A 287 2.23 19.01 22.87
C HIS A 287 1.12 17.93 22.88
N VAL A 288 1.24 16.91 22.03
CA VAL A 288 0.27 15.81 21.93
C VAL A 288 0.37 14.88 23.14
N LEU A 289 1.56 14.70 23.75
CA LEU A 289 1.71 13.90 24.97
C LEU A 289 0.86 14.44 26.13
N LYS A 290 0.58 15.75 26.14
CA LYS A 290 -0.31 16.41 27.12
C LYS A 290 -1.80 16.16 26.84
N ARG A 291 -2.13 15.33 25.85
CA ARG A 291 -3.47 14.90 25.45
C ARG A 291 -3.53 13.37 25.55
N PRO A 292 -3.81 12.79 26.74
CA PRO A 292 -3.66 11.34 26.98
C PRO A 292 -4.41 10.42 26.00
N GLN A 293 -5.48 10.91 25.39
CA GLN A 293 -6.29 10.18 24.40
C GLN A 293 -5.65 10.09 22.99
N LEU A 294 -4.60 10.87 22.74
CA LEU A 294 -3.88 10.97 21.46
C LEU A 294 -2.40 10.65 21.59
N ALA A 295 -1.89 10.54 22.82
CA ALA A 295 -0.46 10.44 23.09
C ALA A 295 0.16 9.17 22.46
N ASP A 296 -0.60 8.09 22.34
CA ASP A 296 -0.18 6.85 21.69
C ASP A 296 0.23 7.05 20.22
N LEU A 297 -0.35 8.05 19.55
CA LEU A 297 -0.12 8.33 18.13
C LEU A 297 1.30 8.84 17.83
N VAL A 298 1.94 9.49 18.80
CA VAL A 298 3.25 10.15 18.61
C VAL A 298 4.41 9.41 19.25
N ILE A 299 4.16 8.57 20.27
CA ILE A 299 5.21 7.81 20.98
C ILE A 299 6.09 6.97 20.03
N PRO A 300 5.55 6.27 19.02
CA PRO A 300 6.38 5.53 18.06
C PRO A 300 7.32 6.44 17.25
N ASP A 301 6.88 7.66 16.93
CA ASP A 301 7.72 8.62 16.19
C ASP A 301 8.82 9.17 17.08
N LEU A 302 8.54 9.47 18.35
CA LEU A 302 9.57 9.87 19.34
C LEU A 302 10.64 8.79 19.49
N ALA A 303 10.24 7.52 19.59
CA ALA A 303 11.17 6.40 19.65
C ALA A 303 12.00 6.27 18.37
N ARG A 304 11.34 6.35 17.19
CA ARG A 304 12.01 6.26 15.89
C ARG A 304 13.03 7.38 15.68
N TRP A 305 12.74 8.58 16.17
CA TRP A 305 13.61 9.75 16.03
C TRP A 305 14.57 9.94 17.21
N GLY A 306 14.61 8.99 18.14
CA GLY A 306 15.58 8.98 19.24
C GLY A 306 15.39 10.08 20.29
N ASP A 307 14.18 10.62 20.40
CA ASP A 307 13.86 11.57 21.45
C ASP A 307 13.64 10.84 22.77
N TRP A 308 14.70 10.73 23.58
CA TRP A 308 14.69 10.08 24.89
C TRP A 308 14.33 11.00 26.06
N SER A 309 14.00 12.26 25.78
CA SER A 309 13.72 13.27 26.81
C SER A 309 12.41 13.05 27.58
N GLN A 310 11.56 12.15 27.11
CA GLN A 310 10.18 11.98 27.59
C GLN A 310 9.98 10.76 28.50
N ILE A 311 11.03 10.09 28.97
CA ILE A 311 10.93 8.89 29.82
C ILE A 311 9.98 9.11 31.01
N ASP A 312 10.19 10.17 31.80
CA ASP A 312 9.39 10.43 32.99
C ASP A 312 7.92 10.69 32.67
N ALA A 313 7.65 11.52 31.64
CA ALA A 313 6.30 11.82 31.19
C ALA A 313 5.56 10.57 30.70
N LEU A 314 6.24 9.68 29.98
CA LEU A 314 5.66 8.44 29.48
C LEU A 314 5.43 7.41 30.59
N VAL A 315 6.32 7.33 31.59
CA VAL A 315 6.14 6.51 32.78
C VAL A 315 4.92 6.98 33.58
N GLU A 316 4.77 8.28 33.77
CA GLU A 316 3.59 8.86 34.42
C GLU A 316 2.31 8.53 33.63
N LEU A 317 2.35 8.74 32.31
CA LEU A 317 1.22 8.45 31.42
C LEU A 317 0.80 6.98 31.47
N PHE A 318 1.75 6.05 31.54
CA PHE A 318 1.47 4.62 31.69
C PHE A 318 0.75 4.32 33.02
N LYS A 319 1.26 4.89 34.12
CA LYS A 319 0.76 4.66 35.48
C LYS A 319 -0.62 5.26 35.71
N THR A 320 -0.88 6.41 35.11
CA THR A 320 -2.14 7.15 35.22
C THR A 320 -3.18 6.74 34.16
N ALA A 321 -2.81 5.93 33.17
CA ALA A 321 -3.74 5.43 32.17
C ALA A 321 -4.86 4.59 32.81
N GLU A 322 -6.09 4.93 32.46
CA GLU A 322 -7.34 4.29 32.87
C GLU A 322 -7.91 3.45 31.72
N ALA A 323 -9.07 2.80 31.94
CA ALA A 323 -9.69 1.92 30.94
C ALA A 323 -9.90 2.61 29.57
N GLY A 324 -10.20 3.91 29.60
CA GLY A 324 -10.46 4.72 28.40
C GLY A 324 -9.23 5.31 27.72
N ASN A 325 -8.00 4.97 28.09
CA ASN A 325 -6.77 5.33 27.37
C ASN A 325 -5.62 4.32 27.56
N ASN A 326 -5.93 3.09 28.01
CA ASN A 326 -4.93 2.08 28.34
C ASN A 326 -4.10 1.58 27.14
N TRP A 327 -4.55 1.86 25.91
CA TRP A 327 -3.84 1.52 24.68
C TRP A 327 -2.47 2.22 24.59
N VAL A 328 -2.27 3.33 25.29
CA VAL A 328 -0.99 4.04 25.38
C VAL A 328 0.12 3.22 26.06
N ARG A 329 -0.25 2.22 26.88
CA ARG A 329 0.72 1.43 27.65
C ARG A 329 1.68 0.64 26.76
N VAL A 330 1.20 0.05 25.68
CA VAL A 330 2.06 -0.75 24.77
C VAL A 330 3.07 0.13 24.01
N PRO A 331 2.67 1.26 23.39
CA PRO A 331 3.59 2.25 22.85
C PRO A 331 4.65 2.73 23.84
N VAL A 332 4.28 3.04 25.09
CA VAL A 332 5.24 3.45 26.13
C VAL A 332 6.28 2.37 26.38
N ILE A 333 5.86 1.10 26.54
CA ILE A 333 6.82 0.00 26.73
C ILE A 333 7.75 -0.14 25.53
N ASN A 334 7.23 -0.04 24.29
CA ASN A 334 8.07 -0.11 23.10
C ASN A 334 9.06 1.05 22.99
N TYR A 335 8.67 2.26 23.39
CA TYR A 335 9.56 3.40 23.49
C TYR A 335 10.69 3.14 24.50
N LEU A 336 10.36 2.67 25.70
CA LEU A 336 11.37 2.38 26.73
C LEU A 336 12.29 1.22 26.35
N ARG A 337 11.79 0.23 25.60
CA ARG A 337 12.60 -0.88 25.06
C ARG A 337 13.57 -0.43 23.98
N ALA A 338 13.21 0.58 23.20
CA ALA A 338 14.07 1.17 22.18
C ALA A 338 15.10 2.16 22.77
N CYS A 339 14.79 2.74 23.93
CA CYS A 339 15.64 3.71 24.60
C CYS A 339 16.91 3.04 25.19
N PRO A 340 18.12 3.52 24.85
CA PRO A 340 19.37 2.94 25.35
C PRO A 340 19.74 3.36 26.78
N LEU A 341 18.98 4.29 27.38
CA LEU A 341 19.30 4.88 28.68
C LEU A 341 18.96 3.93 29.83
N PRO A 342 19.81 3.85 30.89
CA PRO A 342 19.58 2.96 32.02
C PRO A 342 18.29 3.27 32.79
N GLU A 343 17.85 4.53 32.79
CA GLU A 343 16.59 4.97 33.39
C GLU A 343 15.38 4.29 32.71
N ALA A 344 15.44 4.05 31.39
CA ALA A 344 14.38 3.36 30.68
C ALA A 344 14.31 1.87 31.07
N ALA A 345 15.46 1.21 31.23
CA ALA A 345 15.52 -0.17 31.72
C ALA A 345 14.97 -0.30 33.15
N ALA A 346 15.31 0.65 34.03
CA ALA A 346 14.76 0.71 35.38
C ALA A 346 13.24 0.94 35.37
N ALA A 347 12.76 1.85 34.51
CA ALA A 347 11.33 2.12 34.35
C ALA A 347 10.56 0.88 33.88
N LEU A 348 11.09 0.09 32.93
CA LEU A 348 10.45 -1.14 32.45
C LEU A 348 10.16 -2.14 33.58
N VAL A 349 11.13 -2.33 34.49
CA VAL A 349 10.96 -3.22 35.66
C VAL A 349 9.83 -2.74 36.58
N GLU A 350 9.72 -1.43 36.77
CA GLU A 350 8.64 -0.86 37.58
C GLU A 350 7.28 -0.94 36.88
N LEU A 351 7.22 -0.67 35.57
CA LEU A 351 5.97 -0.73 34.81
C LEU A 351 5.44 -2.16 34.65
N GLU A 352 6.31 -3.17 34.60
CA GLU A 352 5.91 -4.58 34.58
C GLU A 352 5.15 -4.98 35.83
N LYS A 353 5.45 -4.40 37.00
CA LYS A 353 4.71 -4.63 38.24
C LYS A 353 3.29 -4.04 38.19
N VAL A 354 3.11 -2.97 37.41
CA VAL A 354 1.83 -2.24 37.30
C VAL A 354 0.90 -2.91 36.29
N ASP A 355 1.41 -3.24 35.10
CA ASP A 355 0.64 -3.94 34.06
C ASP A 355 1.53 -4.95 33.32
N PRO A 356 1.69 -6.18 33.85
CA PRO A 356 2.53 -7.20 33.24
C PRO A 356 1.94 -7.70 31.91
N ALA A 357 0.64 -7.51 31.66
CA ALA A 357 0.02 -7.90 30.41
C ALA A 357 0.40 -6.94 29.27
N ALA A 358 0.52 -5.64 29.54
CA ALA A 358 1.02 -4.66 28.56
C ALA A 358 2.45 -4.97 28.14
N VAL A 359 3.34 -5.30 29.08
CA VAL A 359 4.73 -5.68 28.80
C VAL A 359 4.80 -6.95 27.93
N ARG A 360 4.00 -7.98 28.27
CA ARG A 360 3.91 -9.18 27.43
C ARG A 360 3.41 -8.87 26.01
N ARG A 361 2.37 -8.05 25.86
CA ARG A 361 1.87 -7.65 24.53
C ARG A 361 2.95 -6.94 23.71
N ALA A 362 3.69 -6.02 24.32
CA ALA A 362 4.79 -5.33 23.64
C ALA A 362 5.86 -6.32 23.14
N ASN A 363 6.25 -7.29 23.96
CA ASN A 363 7.28 -8.27 23.63
C ASN A 363 6.86 -9.26 22.52
N THR A 364 5.58 -9.64 22.46
CA THR A 364 5.10 -10.65 21.49
C THR A 364 4.93 -10.09 20.08
N PHE A 365 4.44 -8.85 19.95
CA PHE A 365 4.06 -8.29 18.65
C PHE A 365 5.15 -7.43 18.00
N PHE A 366 6.15 -7.00 18.75
CA PHE A 366 7.20 -6.10 18.26
C PHE A 366 8.58 -6.60 18.70
N PRO A 367 9.31 -7.33 17.83
CA PRO A 367 10.71 -7.66 18.09
C PRO A 367 11.51 -6.36 18.20
N VAL A 368 12.47 -6.33 19.15
CA VAL A 368 13.35 -5.17 19.35
C VAL A 368 14.12 -4.93 18.03
N PRO A 369 14.11 -3.72 17.46
CA PRO A 369 14.99 -3.41 16.34
C PRO A 369 16.43 -3.63 16.80
N ALA A 370 17.19 -4.47 16.10
CA ALA A 370 18.62 -4.57 16.35
C ALA A 370 19.23 -3.18 16.15
N ALA A 371 20.00 -2.70 17.13
CA ALA A 371 20.75 -1.46 16.98
C ALA A 371 21.62 -1.56 15.72
N ASP A 372 21.55 -0.56 14.83
CA ASP A 372 22.40 -0.50 13.64
C ASP A 372 23.86 -0.55 14.08
N ALA A 373 24.50 -1.70 13.88
CA ALA A 373 25.93 -1.82 14.09
C ALA A 373 26.65 -0.91 13.08
N PRO A 374 27.68 -0.14 13.49
CA PRO A 374 28.41 0.69 12.57
C PRO A 374 29.04 -0.19 11.49
N LYS A 375 28.75 0.11 10.22
CA LYS A 375 29.37 -0.55 9.05
C LYS A 375 30.88 -0.43 9.18
N LYS A 376 31.53 -1.54 9.48
CA LYS A 376 32.98 -1.66 9.38
C LYS A 376 33.29 -1.85 7.89
N ASP A 377 34.03 -0.90 7.32
CA ASP A 377 34.50 -0.96 5.95
C ASP A 377 35.24 -2.29 5.71
N ALA A 378 34.71 -3.11 4.82
CA ALA A 378 35.35 -4.35 4.41
C ALA A 378 36.34 -4.04 3.29
N GLU A 379 37.60 -3.86 3.68
CA GLU A 379 38.74 -3.97 2.77
C GLU A 379 38.73 -5.33 2.07
N THR A 380 38.87 -5.28 0.75
CA THR A 380 38.94 -6.42 -0.14
C THR A 380 40.28 -7.14 0.05
N SER A 381 40.26 -8.41 0.45
CA SER A 381 41.41 -9.30 0.23
C SER A 381 40.93 -10.66 -0.27
N GLN A 382 41.38 -10.97 -1.49
CA GLN A 382 41.29 -12.29 -2.10
C GLN A 382 42.19 -13.28 -1.36
N ILE A 383 41.83 -14.57 -1.36
CA ILE A 383 42.64 -15.70 -1.93
C ILE A 383 42.02 -17.08 -1.59
N SER A 384 41.81 -17.85 -2.67
CA SER A 384 41.89 -19.32 -2.94
C SER A 384 41.21 -20.40 -2.10
N ASP A 385 40.41 -21.21 -2.82
CA ASP A 385 40.38 -22.69 -2.90
C ASP A 385 41.08 -23.55 -1.83
N SER A 386 40.33 -24.50 -1.24
CA SER A 386 40.57 -25.94 -1.45
C SER A 386 39.54 -26.82 -0.72
N ALA A 387 39.53 -28.10 -1.13
CA ALA A 387 38.48 -29.09 -1.00
C ALA A 387 38.33 -29.78 0.37
N ALA A 388 37.06 -30.16 0.63
CA ALA A 388 36.55 -31.46 1.06
C ALA A 388 37.01 -32.18 2.35
N SER A 389 35.97 -32.79 2.98
CA SER A 389 35.95 -33.92 3.93
C SER A 389 36.01 -33.53 5.42
N GLY A 390 35.14 -34.01 6.31
CA GLY A 390 34.06 -34.99 6.17
C GLY A 390 33.38 -35.30 7.51
N LEU A 391 32.60 -36.37 7.48
CA LEU A 391 32.09 -37.20 8.59
C LEU A 391 30.90 -36.69 9.42
N VAL A 392 29.75 -37.26 9.05
CA VAL A 392 28.56 -37.50 9.87
C VAL A 392 28.85 -38.61 10.89
N GLN A 393 28.38 -38.43 12.13
CA GLN A 393 28.09 -39.55 13.05
C GLN A 393 26.57 -39.64 13.32
N VAL A 394 26.14 -40.90 13.43
CA VAL A 394 24.79 -41.46 13.49
C VAL A 394 24.40 -41.76 14.94
N PHE A 395 23.10 -41.64 15.27
CA PHE A 395 22.34 -42.47 16.25
C PHE A 395 20.86 -42.36 15.85
N ASP A 396 20.21 -43.35 15.20
CA ASP A 396 19.63 -44.64 15.62
C ASP A 396 18.56 -44.58 16.74
N SER A 397 17.34 -44.99 16.38
CA SER A 397 16.52 -45.93 17.16
C SER A 397 15.30 -46.42 16.37
N GLY A 398 15.27 -47.73 16.07
CA GLY A 398 14.12 -48.50 15.53
C GLY A 398 12.87 -48.52 16.43
N LYS A 399 11.75 -49.18 16.12
CA LYS A 399 11.44 -50.37 15.30
C LYS A 399 9.90 -50.43 15.02
N PRO A 400 9.41 -51.38 14.19
CA PRO A 400 8.12 -51.32 13.46
C PRO A 400 7.03 -52.28 13.96
N LEU A 401 5.84 -52.26 13.32
CA LEU A 401 4.88 -53.38 13.36
C LEU A 401 4.18 -53.63 12.00
N ALA A 402 4.05 -54.93 11.69
CA ALA A 402 3.65 -55.62 10.46
C ALA A 402 2.13 -55.53 10.13
N ALA A 403 1.69 -55.42 8.87
CA ALA A 403 1.39 -56.45 7.84
C ALA A 403 0.03 -57.18 7.99
N ALA A 404 -0.80 -57.18 6.92
CA ALA A 404 -1.54 -58.35 6.41
C ALA A 404 -2.35 -58.01 5.13
N THR A 405 -2.24 -58.89 4.13
CA THR A 405 -2.85 -58.94 2.79
C THR A 405 -4.10 -59.82 2.73
N ALA A 406 -5.07 -59.53 1.85
CA ALA A 406 -5.97 -60.50 1.22
C ALA A 406 -6.60 -59.93 -0.07
N ALA A 407 -6.93 -60.78 -1.04
CA ALA A 407 -7.03 -60.45 -2.47
C ALA A 407 -8.38 -60.79 -3.16
N LEU A 408 -8.63 -60.12 -4.32
CA LEU A 408 -9.47 -60.44 -5.52
C LEU A 408 -11.01 -60.27 -5.45
N PRO A 409 -11.77 -60.05 -6.57
CA PRO A 409 -11.41 -60.18 -8.01
C PRO A 409 -11.81 -58.99 -8.94
N GLN A 410 -11.37 -59.06 -10.21
CA GLN A 410 -11.70 -58.11 -11.29
C GLN A 410 -13.03 -58.44 -12.01
N VAL A 411 -13.82 -57.40 -12.32
CA VAL A 411 -14.78 -57.36 -13.44
C VAL A 411 -14.80 -55.93 -14.00
N GLY A 412 -14.60 -55.77 -15.30
CA GLY A 412 -14.38 -54.48 -15.95
C GLY A 412 -15.63 -53.71 -16.40
N ARG A 413 -15.47 -52.39 -16.58
CA ARG A 413 -16.02 -51.56 -17.68
C ARG A 413 -15.55 -50.11 -17.53
N SER A 414 -15.19 -49.50 -18.66
CA SER A 414 -14.61 -48.17 -18.83
C SER A 414 -15.46 -47.01 -18.31
N ALA A 415 -14.82 -45.95 -17.78
CA ALA A 415 -14.90 -44.56 -18.29
C ALA A 415 -14.57 -43.53 -17.18
N THR A 416 -13.90 -42.44 -17.60
CA THR A 416 -13.57 -41.19 -16.88
C THR A 416 -12.45 -41.26 -15.83
N ALA A 417 -11.28 -40.72 -16.22
CA ALA A 417 -10.20 -40.39 -15.30
C ALA A 417 -10.59 -39.14 -14.50
N ILE A 418 -11.04 -39.33 -13.26
CA ILE A 418 -11.08 -38.28 -12.25
C ILE A 418 -9.65 -38.16 -11.71
N SER A 419 -9.03 -36.99 -11.86
CA SER A 419 -7.74 -36.69 -11.24
C SER A 419 -7.87 -36.81 -9.71
N ALA A 420 -7.06 -37.67 -9.10
CA ALA A 420 -7.01 -37.84 -7.65
C ALA A 420 -6.55 -36.54 -6.97
N VAL A 421 -7.41 -35.97 -6.12
CA VAL A 421 -7.08 -34.80 -5.30
C VAL A 421 -6.14 -35.23 -4.18
N ASN A 422 -5.03 -34.51 -4.01
CA ASN A 422 -4.04 -34.76 -2.97
C ASN A 422 -4.69 -34.65 -1.56
N PRO A 423 -4.63 -35.68 -0.71
CA PRO A 423 -5.29 -35.70 0.61
C PRO A 423 -4.79 -34.59 1.55
N LEU A 424 -3.56 -34.09 1.36
CA LEU A 424 -3.03 -32.95 2.13
C LEU A 424 -3.71 -31.62 1.75
N ARG A 425 -4.12 -31.45 0.49
CA ARG A 425 -4.91 -30.27 0.07
C ARG A 425 -6.33 -30.33 0.62
N LEU A 426 -6.92 -31.52 0.72
CA LEU A 426 -8.25 -31.69 1.30
C LEU A 426 -8.23 -31.35 2.80
N LEU A 427 -7.20 -31.79 3.54
CA LEU A 427 -7.03 -31.47 4.96
C LEU A 427 -6.80 -29.97 5.20
N PHE A 428 -6.04 -29.30 4.31
CA PHE A 428 -5.80 -27.86 4.40
C PHE A 428 -7.06 -27.02 4.16
N VAL A 429 -7.87 -27.39 3.15
CA VAL A 429 -9.16 -26.72 2.87
C VAL A 429 -10.19 -27.00 3.99
N SER A 430 -10.13 -28.19 4.58
CA SER A 430 -10.98 -28.57 5.73
C SER A 430 -10.61 -27.78 7.00
N SER A 431 -9.32 -27.49 7.23
CA SER A 431 -8.92 -26.72 8.41
C SER A 431 -9.29 -25.24 8.28
N ILE A 432 -9.20 -24.67 7.07
CA ILE A 432 -9.59 -23.27 6.83
C ILE A 432 -11.09 -23.09 7.06
N THR A 433 -11.93 -24.00 6.55
CA THR A 433 -13.39 -23.92 6.75
C THR A 433 -13.81 -24.13 8.21
N ALA A 434 -13.14 -25.04 8.94
CA ALA A 434 -13.38 -25.24 10.37
C ALA A 434 -12.99 -24.01 11.23
N THR A 435 -11.93 -23.29 10.85
CA THR A 435 -11.46 -22.08 11.56
C THR A 435 -12.41 -20.90 11.34
N SER A 436 -12.91 -20.73 10.11
CA SER A 436 -13.92 -19.71 9.81
C SER A 436 -15.24 -19.95 10.54
N LEU A 437 -15.65 -21.22 10.70
CA LEU A 437 -16.87 -21.56 11.42
C LEU A 437 -16.75 -21.32 12.94
N THR A 438 -15.56 -21.55 13.52
CA THR A 438 -15.30 -21.27 14.94
C THR A 438 -15.25 -19.76 15.24
N ILE A 439 -14.70 -18.95 14.33
CA ILE A 439 -14.73 -17.48 14.42
C ILE A 439 -16.16 -16.96 14.34
N LEU A 440 -16.98 -17.52 13.45
CA LEU A 440 -18.39 -17.13 13.29
C LEU A 440 -19.20 -17.47 14.55
N ILE A 441 -19.01 -18.67 15.11
CA ILE A 441 -19.68 -19.10 16.35
C ILE A 441 -19.22 -18.24 17.54
N TRP A 442 -17.94 -17.87 17.60
CA TRP A 442 -17.43 -16.99 18.64
C TRP A 442 -18.04 -15.57 18.57
N LEU A 443 -18.15 -14.99 17.37
CA LEU A 443 -18.78 -13.68 17.15
C LEU A 443 -20.27 -13.64 17.52
N VAL A 444 -20.99 -14.75 17.28
CA VAL A 444 -22.41 -14.89 17.65
C VAL A 444 -22.57 -15.04 19.18
N ILE A 445 -21.68 -15.77 19.85
CA ILE A 445 -21.72 -15.96 21.30
C ILE A 445 -21.25 -14.71 22.06
N SER A 446 -20.34 -13.91 21.49
CA SER A 446 -19.80 -12.70 22.13
C SER A 446 -20.66 -11.44 21.94
N GLY A 447 -21.87 -11.55 21.36
CA GLY A 447 -22.83 -10.45 21.27
C GLY A 447 -22.46 -9.33 20.29
N GLY A 448 -21.66 -9.61 19.26
CA GLY A 448 -21.31 -8.61 18.24
C GLY A 448 -22.48 -8.29 17.31
N THR A 449 -23.02 -7.08 17.42
CA THR A 449 -24.02 -6.55 16.47
C THR A 449 -23.41 -6.32 15.09
N LEU A 450 -23.96 -6.95 14.06
CA LEU A 450 -23.67 -6.62 12.65
C LEU A 450 -24.24 -5.22 12.33
N PRO A 451 -23.49 -4.34 11.63
CA PRO A 451 -24.04 -3.06 11.19
C PRO A 451 -25.13 -3.27 10.13
N ALA A 452 -26.28 -2.64 10.35
CA ALA A 452 -27.37 -2.58 9.40
C ALA A 452 -26.95 -1.80 8.15
N GLN A 453 -27.31 -2.33 6.97
CA GLN A 453 -27.12 -1.65 5.69
C GLN A 453 -28.13 -0.50 5.56
N THR A 454 -27.63 0.71 5.35
CA THR A 454 -28.29 1.80 4.64
C THR A 454 -27.24 2.55 3.84
#